data_AF-A0A523TKM1-F1
#
_entry.id   AF-A0A523TKM1-F1
#
_cell.length_a   1.000
_cell.length_b   1.000
_cell.length_c   1.000
_cell.angle_alpha   90.00
_cell.angle_beta   90.00
_cell.angle_gamma   90.00
#
_symmetry.space_group_name_H-M   'P 1'
#
loop_
_entity.id
_entity.type
_entity.pdbx_description
1 polymer ?
#
loop_
_entity_poly.entity_id
_entity_poly.type
_entity_poly.pdbx_seq_one_letter_code
_entity_poly.pdbx_strand_id
1 'polypeptide(L)'
;MSVKQKKDKKKTKKKSSEKGGVAVKEKVKKEDVIEKPAEKTKTKPPREATITISLIENPVTTEEKIYNAILRIEQLIQSDVAISREDLFDLGEDIERQLKEILPEWIDKPWMYVTPEHQKQLDSWCSDWSNFILEYARINIKHIIHIEEERSEYPFRNKQAKKELDREQLQEIGDYIVAQEMGIWWDKKKIRLRLYWRTLDEWADIIYEWSIKTGRAAGAERVMTTIDIQEAGQPWSTIPQADLKRIFNIMEDKGYIEWANKKKNVIAFIF
;
A
#
# COMPACT_ATOMS: atom_id res chain seq x y z
N MET A 1 25.72 -51.87 0.90
CA MET A 1 24.43 -51.28 1.34
C MET A 1 24.10 -50.20 0.31
N SER A 2 23.06 -50.34 -0.50
CA SER A 2 21.64 -50.00 -0.21
C SER A 2 21.42 -48.48 -0.10
N VAL A 3 20.52 -47.81 -0.84
CA VAL A 3 19.57 -48.27 -1.89
C VAL A 3 19.23 -47.10 -2.89
N LYS A 4 18.59 -47.46 -4.02
CA LYS A 4 17.83 -46.66 -5.04
C LYS A 4 17.03 -45.45 -4.52
N GLN A 5 16.46 -44.49 -5.28
CA GLN A 5 16.42 -44.00 -6.69
C GLN A 5 15.76 -42.58 -6.63
N LYS A 6 16.12 -41.55 -7.43
CA LYS A 6 15.84 -41.26 -8.86
C LYS A 6 14.36 -40.98 -9.21
N LYS A 7 14.11 -39.92 -10.03
CA LYS A 7 12.90 -39.62 -10.87
C LYS A 7 11.66 -39.02 -10.17
N ASP A 8 10.78 -38.23 -10.84
CA ASP A 8 10.81 -37.49 -12.14
C ASP A 8 9.66 -36.45 -12.22
N LYS A 9 9.77 -35.44 -13.12
CA LYS A 9 8.67 -34.79 -13.90
C LYS A 9 7.56 -33.95 -13.19
N LYS A 10 7.21 -32.72 -13.65
CA LYS A 10 6.43 -32.27 -14.87
C LYS A 10 4.92 -32.59 -14.77
N LYS A 11 3.98 -31.77 -15.28
CA LYS A 11 4.04 -30.40 -15.85
C LYS A 11 2.61 -29.83 -16.07
N THR A 12 2.40 -28.53 -15.80
CA THR A 12 1.58 -27.56 -16.60
C THR A 12 0.10 -27.79 -16.98
N LYS A 13 -0.61 -26.62 -17.08
CA LYS A 13 -1.60 -26.26 -18.13
C LYS A 13 -3.00 -26.94 -18.01
N LYS A 14 -4.09 -26.44 -18.62
CA LYS A 14 -4.32 -25.28 -19.53
C LYS A 14 -5.82 -24.89 -19.59
N LYS A 15 -6.09 -23.68 -20.14
CA LYS A 15 -7.26 -23.34 -21.00
C LYS A 15 -8.66 -23.37 -20.32
N SER A 16 -9.75 -22.85 -20.89
CA SER A 16 -10.03 -21.71 -21.82
C SER A 16 -11.57 -21.49 -21.83
N SER A 17 -12.29 -20.84 -22.77
CA SER A 17 -12.01 -20.32 -24.14
C SER A 17 -13.18 -19.51 -24.66
N GLU A 18 -12.89 -18.50 -25.51
CA GLU A 18 -13.74 -18.10 -26.67
C GLU A 18 -15.12 -17.46 -26.30
N LYS A 19 -15.91 -16.82 -27.18
CA LYS A 19 -15.86 -16.69 -28.66
C LYS A 19 -16.67 -15.46 -29.17
N GLY A 20 -16.11 -14.68 -30.10
CA GLY A 20 -16.85 -13.77 -31.03
C GLY A 20 -17.60 -12.56 -30.44
N GLY A 21 -18.00 -11.54 -31.22
CA GLY A 21 -17.61 -11.22 -32.61
C GLY A 21 -18.70 -10.45 -33.40
N VAL A 22 -18.30 -9.52 -34.29
CA VAL A 22 -19.11 -8.85 -35.36
C VAL A 22 -20.28 -7.97 -34.82
N ALA A 23 -20.20 -6.63 -34.71
CA ALA A 23 -20.02 -5.55 -35.71
C ALA A 23 -21.29 -5.11 -36.48
N VAL A 24 -21.23 -3.89 -37.06
CA VAL A 24 -22.16 -3.25 -38.05
C VAL A 24 -23.28 -2.31 -37.53
N LYS A 25 -22.95 -1.01 -37.51
CA LYS A 25 -23.60 0.17 -38.16
C LYS A 25 -25.12 0.54 -38.04
N GLU A 26 -25.29 1.87 -38.03
CA GLU A 26 -26.20 2.73 -38.85
C GLU A 26 -27.62 3.15 -38.38
N LYS A 27 -27.81 4.50 -38.47
CA LYS A 27 -29.03 5.32 -38.72
C LYS A 27 -30.15 5.34 -37.64
N VAL A 28 -30.71 6.45 -37.14
CA VAL A 28 -30.93 7.88 -37.58
C VAL A 28 -32.35 8.14 -38.13
N LYS A 29 -33.10 9.02 -37.43
CA LYS A 29 -34.41 9.67 -37.78
C LYS A 29 -35.66 8.73 -37.74
N LYS A 30 -36.88 9.19 -37.42
CA LYS A 30 -37.40 10.53 -37.02
C LYS A 30 -38.75 10.42 -36.26
N GLU A 31 -39.22 11.57 -35.76
CA GLU A 31 -40.62 12.07 -35.55
C GLU A 31 -41.77 11.23 -36.19
N ASP A 32 -43.03 11.20 -35.72
CA ASP A 32 -43.84 12.14 -34.88
C ASP A 32 -45.13 11.42 -34.34
N VAL A 33 -46.22 11.92 -33.71
CA VAL A 33 -46.75 13.26 -33.29
C VAL A 33 -47.93 13.11 -32.25
N ILE A 34 -48.15 14.10 -31.33
CA ILE A 34 -49.44 14.50 -30.64
C ILE A 34 -50.20 13.43 -29.75
N GLU A 35 -50.95 13.69 -28.65
CA GLU A 35 -51.51 14.89 -27.97
C GLU A 35 -51.42 14.86 -26.40
N LYS A 36 -52.34 15.54 -25.68
CA LYS A 36 -52.36 16.02 -24.25
C LYS A 36 -53.72 15.70 -23.56
N PRO A 37 -54.07 16.20 -22.34
CA PRO A 37 -53.39 16.23 -21.02
C PRO A 37 -54.31 15.90 -19.79
N ALA A 38 -53.75 15.74 -18.56
CA ALA A 38 -54.31 16.10 -17.22
C ALA A 38 -53.54 15.36 -16.07
N GLU A 39 -53.46 15.81 -14.80
CA GLU A 39 -53.41 17.15 -14.16
C GLU A 39 -52.89 16.99 -12.69
N LYS A 40 -52.08 17.95 -12.15
CA LYS A 40 -51.60 18.04 -10.73
C LYS A 40 -50.59 16.93 -10.32
N THR A 41 -49.65 17.09 -9.38
CA THR A 41 -49.37 18.10 -8.32
C THR A 41 -47.89 18.60 -8.33
N LYS A 42 -47.46 19.37 -7.31
CA LYS A 42 -46.16 20.09 -7.25
C LYS A 42 -45.04 19.29 -6.55
N THR A 43 -43.86 19.21 -7.17
CA THR A 43 -42.51 19.40 -6.55
C THR A 43 -41.46 19.57 -7.65
N LYS A 44 -40.35 20.30 -7.39
CA LYS A 44 -39.22 20.47 -8.33
C LYS A 44 -37.94 19.85 -7.78
N PRO A 45 -37.25 18.97 -8.53
CA PRO A 45 -35.80 18.81 -8.46
C PRO A 45 -35.11 19.70 -9.53
N PRO A 46 -33.83 20.09 -9.36
CA PRO A 46 -33.07 20.82 -10.37
C PRO A 46 -32.28 19.89 -11.31
N ARG A 47 -32.53 20.04 -12.61
CA ARG A 47 -31.68 19.69 -13.78
C ARG A 47 -30.59 18.62 -13.57
N GLU A 48 -30.87 17.42 -14.07
CA GLU A 48 -29.82 16.49 -14.52
C GLU A 48 -28.97 17.12 -15.64
N ALA A 49 -27.66 16.86 -15.63
CA ALA A 49 -26.72 17.31 -16.65
C ALA A 49 -25.97 16.11 -17.26
N THR A 50 -26.49 15.57 -18.36
CA THR A 50 -25.92 14.39 -19.03
C THR A 50 -24.59 14.72 -19.69
N ILE A 51 -23.49 14.16 -19.19
CA ILE A 51 -22.18 14.19 -19.85
C ILE A 51 -21.94 12.82 -20.50
N THR A 52 -22.02 12.76 -21.83
CA THR A 52 -21.66 11.56 -22.61
C THR A 52 -20.16 11.52 -22.84
N ILE A 53 -19.45 10.60 -22.18
CA ILE A 53 -18.04 10.30 -22.47
C ILE A 53 -17.98 9.10 -23.42
N SER A 54 -17.37 9.28 -24.59
CA SER A 54 -17.08 8.19 -25.52
C SER A 54 -15.87 7.39 -25.05
N LEU A 55 -16.05 6.10 -24.76
CA LEU A 55 -14.99 5.20 -24.30
C LEU A 55 -13.94 4.93 -25.39
N ILE A 56 -12.68 4.81 -24.95
CA ILE A 56 -11.57 4.21 -25.71
C ILE A 56 -11.12 2.96 -24.93
N GLU A 57 -10.80 1.89 -25.64
CA GLU A 57 -10.82 0.53 -25.08
C GLU A 57 -9.50 0.11 -24.37
N ASN A 58 -9.57 -0.02 -23.04
CA ASN A 58 -9.06 -1.17 -22.25
C ASN A 58 -7.53 -1.44 -22.13
N PRO A 59 -7.05 -2.26 -21.16
CA PRO A 59 -7.68 -2.70 -19.90
C PRO A 59 -6.75 -2.68 -18.66
N VAL A 60 -7.03 -1.80 -17.70
CA VAL A 60 -7.16 -2.19 -16.27
C VAL A 60 -8.37 -1.42 -15.77
N THR A 61 -9.32 -2.10 -15.12
CA THR A 61 -10.64 -1.58 -14.80
C THR A 61 -10.55 -0.36 -13.90
N THR A 62 -10.71 0.85 -14.48
CA THR A 62 -10.76 2.11 -13.71
C THR A 62 -11.85 2.05 -12.66
N GLU A 63 -12.94 1.34 -12.96
CA GLU A 63 -14.05 1.06 -12.05
C GLU A 63 -13.62 0.31 -10.78
N GLU A 64 -12.67 -0.62 -10.82
CA GLU A 64 -12.18 -1.28 -9.60
C GLU A 64 -11.31 -0.34 -8.76
N LYS A 65 -10.51 0.53 -9.39
CA LYS A 65 -9.73 1.55 -8.67
C LYS A 65 -10.65 2.62 -8.07
N ILE A 66 -11.67 3.04 -8.81
CA ILE A 66 -12.72 3.97 -8.37
C ILE A 66 -13.56 3.34 -7.26
N TYR A 67 -13.97 2.08 -7.38
CA TYR A 67 -14.76 1.39 -6.36
C TYR A 67 -13.98 1.25 -5.04
N ASN A 68 -12.71 0.83 -5.09
CA ASN A 68 -11.86 0.77 -3.90
C ASN A 68 -11.55 2.16 -3.31
N ALA A 69 -11.49 3.21 -4.15
CA ALA A 69 -11.34 4.58 -3.66
C ALA A 69 -12.65 5.10 -3.01
N ILE A 70 -13.81 4.84 -3.60
CA ILE A 70 -15.13 5.20 -3.07
C ILE A 70 -15.38 4.48 -1.74
N LEU A 71 -15.15 3.16 -1.67
CA LEU A 71 -15.32 2.39 -0.43
C LEU A 71 -14.45 2.96 0.71
N ARG A 72 -13.23 3.41 0.37
CA ARG A 72 -12.28 3.99 1.34
C ARG A 72 -12.63 5.43 1.72
N ILE A 73 -13.24 6.20 0.81
CA ILE A 73 -13.84 7.51 1.09
C ILE A 73 -15.09 7.35 1.98
N GLU A 74 -15.94 6.36 1.73
CA GLU A 74 -17.10 6.04 2.59
C GLU A 74 -16.67 5.61 3.99
N GLN A 75 -15.58 4.84 4.12
CA GLN A 75 -14.97 4.54 5.42
C GLN A 75 -14.41 5.79 6.12
N LEU A 76 -13.71 6.68 5.40
CA LEU A 76 -13.21 7.94 5.95
C LEU A 76 -14.34 8.91 6.35
N ILE A 77 -15.50 8.83 5.70
CA ILE A 77 -16.72 9.58 6.06
C ILE A 77 -17.41 8.99 7.31
N GLN A 78 -17.13 7.73 7.68
CA GLN A 78 -17.65 7.10 8.91
C GLN A 78 -16.77 7.36 10.15
N SER A 79 -15.54 7.85 9.97
CA SER A 79 -14.72 8.43 11.04
C SER A 79 -14.90 9.95 11.05
N ASP A 80 -15.37 10.54 12.16
CA ASP A 80 -15.71 11.97 12.28
C ASP A 80 -14.48 12.92 12.29
N VAL A 81 -13.65 12.86 11.26
CA VAL A 81 -12.63 13.85 10.89
C VAL A 81 -12.71 14.06 9.38
N ALA A 82 -13.50 15.04 8.95
CA ALA A 82 -13.60 15.44 7.55
C ALA A 82 -12.33 16.18 7.10
N ILE A 83 -11.27 15.43 6.78
CA ILE A 83 -10.06 15.94 6.13
C ILE A 83 -10.48 16.65 4.85
N SER A 84 -10.17 17.94 4.70
CA SER A 84 -10.58 18.67 3.51
C SER A 84 -9.81 18.20 2.27
N ARG A 85 -10.32 18.55 1.08
CA ARG A 85 -9.63 18.23 -0.18
C ARG A 85 -8.29 18.95 -0.26
N GLU A 86 -8.22 20.12 0.35
CA GLU A 86 -7.05 20.98 0.48
C GLU A 86 -6.04 20.34 1.44
N ASP A 87 -6.43 19.87 2.63
CA ASP A 87 -5.54 19.12 3.54
C ASP A 87 -4.97 17.85 2.89
N LEU A 88 -5.79 17.14 2.11
CA LEU A 88 -5.38 15.96 1.32
C LEU A 88 -4.41 16.29 0.19
N PHE A 89 -4.47 17.50 -0.36
CA PHE A 89 -3.56 18.00 -1.39
C PHE A 89 -2.22 18.43 -0.77
N ASP A 90 -2.27 19.20 0.31
CA ASP A 90 -1.10 19.70 1.04
C ASP A 90 -0.26 18.55 1.62
N LEU A 91 -0.90 17.48 2.13
CA LEU A 91 -0.22 16.26 2.56
C LEU A 91 0.48 15.54 1.38
N GLY A 92 -0.11 15.58 0.19
CA GLY A 92 0.49 15.04 -1.03
C GLY A 92 1.72 15.83 -1.48
N GLU A 93 1.64 17.16 -1.48
CA GLU A 93 2.78 18.03 -1.79
C GLU A 93 3.91 17.93 -0.75
N ASP A 94 3.59 17.76 0.54
CA ASP A 94 4.59 17.52 1.59
C ASP A 94 5.34 16.20 1.40
N ILE A 95 4.63 15.10 1.12
CA ILE A 95 5.26 13.81 0.79
C ILE A 95 6.13 13.95 -0.46
N GLU A 96 5.64 14.60 -1.52
CA GLU A 96 6.44 14.85 -2.72
C GLU A 96 7.67 15.73 -2.46
N ARG A 97 7.59 16.71 -1.56
CA ARG A 97 8.70 17.57 -1.14
C ARG A 97 9.74 16.77 -0.35
N GLN A 98 9.33 16.07 0.70
CA GLN A 98 10.22 15.23 1.51
C GLN A 98 10.92 14.17 0.66
N LEU A 99 10.20 13.56 -0.30
CA LEU A 99 10.80 12.61 -1.24
C LEU A 99 11.84 13.25 -2.16
N LYS A 100 11.66 14.50 -2.60
CA LYS A 100 12.66 15.25 -3.38
C LYS A 100 13.88 15.64 -2.53
N GLU A 101 13.67 15.95 -1.26
CA GLU A 101 14.73 16.31 -0.31
C GLU A 101 15.65 15.13 0.07
N ILE A 102 15.14 13.90 0.11
CA ILE A 102 15.95 12.69 0.35
C ILE A 102 16.60 12.08 -0.90
N LEU A 103 16.41 12.66 -2.10
CA LEU A 103 17.02 12.11 -3.32
C LEU A 103 18.55 12.22 -3.28
N PRO A 104 19.29 11.09 -3.33
CA PRO A 104 20.74 11.14 -3.31
C PRO A 104 21.29 11.80 -4.58
N GLU A 105 22.41 12.53 -4.48
CA GLU A 105 23.09 13.12 -5.65
C GLU A 105 23.44 12.09 -6.75
N TRP A 106 23.54 10.81 -6.37
CA TRP A 106 23.83 9.70 -7.28
C TRP A 106 22.61 9.16 -8.04
N ILE A 107 21.38 9.59 -7.74
CA ILE A 107 20.14 8.97 -8.25
C ILE A 107 19.93 9.13 -9.77
N ASP A 108 20.54 10.15 -10.38
CA ASP A 108 20.55 10.36 -11.84
C ASP A 108 21.78 9.77 -12.54
N LYS A 109 22.70 9.12 -11.81
CA LYS A 109 23.92 8.57 -12.40
C LYS A 109 23.66 7.15 -12.94
N PRO A 110 23.84 6.86 -14.24
CA PRO A 110 23.50 5.55 -14.81
C PRO A 110 24.25 4.35 -14.23
N TRP A 111 25.35 4.56 -13.51
CA TRP A 111 26.13 3.50 -12.86
C TRP A 111 25.52 2.98 -11.55
N MET A 112 24.67 3.75 -10.85
CA MET A 112 23.95 3.25 -9.67
C MET A 112 22.86 2.22 -10.03
N TYR A 113 22.52 2.10 -11.31
CA TYR A 113 21.59 1.09 -11.85
C TYR A 113 22.34 -0.08 -12.54
N VAL A 114 23.56 -0.37 -12.09
CA VAL A 114 24.38 -1.49 -12.55
C VAL A 114 25.02 -2.14 -11.33
N THR A 115 24.88 -3.47 -11.22
CA THR A 115 25.42 -4.23 -10.08
C THR A 115 26.95 -4.25 -10.15
N PRO A 116 27.68 -3.83 -9.10
CA PRO A 116 29.14 -3.90 -9.09
C PRO A 116 29.66 -5.35 -9.03
N GLU A 117 30.72 -5.65 -9.80
CA GLU A 117 31.33 -7.00 -9.83
C GLU A 117 32.26 -7.29 -8.63
N HIS A 118 32.73 -6.24 -7.94
CA HIS A 118 33.66 -6.38 -6.81
C HIS A 118 32.92 -6.27 -5.49
N GLN A 119 33.09 -7.26 -4.60
CA GLN A 119 32.35 -7.36 -3.33
C GLN A 119 32.31 -6.03 -2.54
N LYS A 120 33.44 -5.37 -2.32
CA LYS A 120 33.48 -4.08 -1.57
C LYS A 120 32.65 -2.96 -2.21
N GLN A 121 32.50 -2.98 -3.53
CA GLN A 121 31.66 -2.02 -4.26
C GLN A 121 30.19 -2.44 -4.21
N LEU A 122 29.91 -3.75 -4.29
CA LEU A 122 28.58 -4.31 -4.09
C LEU A 122 28.05 -4.04 -2.67
N ASP A 123 28.88 -4.23 -1.65
CA ASP A 123 28.56 -3.94 -0.25
C ASP A 123 28.17 -2.47 -0.03
N SER A 124 28.93 -1.53 -0.65
CA SER A 124 28.63 -0.10 -0.62
C SER A 124 27.33 0.21 -1.36
N TRP A 125 27.19 -0.27 -2.60
CA TRP A 125 26.03 -0.05 -3.45
C TRP A 125 24.74 -0.60 -2.82
N CYS A 126 24.81 -1.78 -2.20
CA CYS A 126 23.71 -2.35 -1.42
C CYS A 126 23.39 -1.49 -0.20
N SER A 127 24.40 -0.99 0.54
CA SER A 127 24.20 -0.08 1.67
C SER A 127 23.53 1.24 1.26
N ASP A 128 24.06 1.90 0.23
CA ASP A 128 23.56 3.17 -0.31
C ASP A 128 22.09 3.05 -0.74
N TRP A 129 21.74 1.99 -1.50
CA TRP A 129 20.35 1.72 -1.85
C TRP A 129 19.48 1.27 -0.67
N SER A 130 20.02 0.53 0.31
CA SER A 130 19.27 0.09 1.49
C SER A 130 18.86 1.28 2.37
N ASN A 131 19.79 2.19 2.63
CA ASN A 131 19.54 3.41 3.39
C ASN A 131 18.49 4.27 2.68
N PHE A 132 18.59 4.43 1.35
CA PHE A 132 17.57 5.13 0.57
C PHE A 132 16.20 4.44 0.63
N ILE A 133 16.13 3.10 0.48
CA ILE A 133 14.87 2.35 0.50
C ILE A 133 14.17 2.45 1.86
N LEU A 134 14.92 2.41 2.96
CA LEU A 134 14.37 2.54 4.31
C LEU A 134 13.76 3.94 4.54
N GLU A 135 14.44 5.00 4.09
CA GLU A 135 13.97 6.38 4.25
C GLU A 135 12.82 6.73 3.29
N TYR A 136 12.88 6.26 2.04
CA TYR A 136 11.77 6.29 1.09
C TYR A 136 10.53 5.59 1.67
N ALA A 137 10.71 4.43 2.31
CA ALA A 137 9.64 3.69 2.94
C ALA A 137 9.09 4.38 4.20
N ARG A 138 9.94 5.07 4.97
CA ARG A 138 9.52 5.92 6.11
C ARG A 138 8.59 7.04 5.65
N ILE A 139 8.99 7.80 4.63
CA ILE A 139 8.21 8.96 4.14
C ILE A 139 6.88 8.52 3.51
N ASN A 140 6.88 7.43 2.71
CA ASN A 140 5.65 6.88 2.14
C ASN A 140 4.80 6.05 3.15
N ILE A 141 5.24 5.91 4.40
CA ILE A 141 4.60 5.06 5.43
C ILE A 141 4.39 3.60 4.93
N LYS A 142 5.33 3.13 4.09
CA LYS A 142 5.35 1.77 3.53
C LYS A 142 6.03 0.83 4.52
N HIS A 143 5.25 -0.03 5.18
CA HIS A 143 5.79 -1.08 6.05
C HIS A 143 6.14 -2.37 5.31
N ILE A 144 5.49 -2.63 4.17
CA ILE A 144 5.89 -3.65 3.20
C ILE A 144 6.06 -2.97 1.85
N ILE A 145 7.15 -3.27 1.14
CA ILE A 145 7.32 -2.94 -0.28
C ILE A 145 7.09 -4.18 -1.15
N HIS A 146 6.59 -3.97 -2.37
CA HIS A 146 6.37 -5.01 -3.36
C HIS A 146 7.33 -4.82 -4.55
N ILE A 147 8.31 -5.70 -4.69
CA ILE A 147 9.49 -5.47 -5.55
C ILE A 147 9.12 -5.13 -7.01
N GLU A 148 8.10 -5.79 -7.57
CA GLU A 148 7.64 -5.56 -8.95
C GLU A 148 6.87 -4.24 -9.14
N GLU A 149 6.27 -3.71 -8.06
CA GLU A 149 5.51 -2.46 -8.07
C GLU A 149 6.49 -1.28 -7.92
N GLU A 150 7.33 -1.30 -6.89
CA GLU A 150 8.37 -0.26 -6.67
C GLU A 150 9.31 -0.14 -7.89
N ARG A 151 9.75 -1.27 -8.47
CA ARG A 151 10.57 -1.29 -9.68
C ARG A 151 9.98 -0.50 -10.84
N SER A 152 8.65 -0.38 -10.92
CA SER A 152 7.99 0.30 -12.02
C SER A 152 8.00 1.83 -11.89
N GLU A 153 8.35 2.36 -10.72
CA GLU A 153 8.19 3.75 -10.31
C GLU A 153 9.53 4.47 -10.04
N TYR A 154 9.48 5.80 -9.94
CA TYR A 154 10.67 6.60 -9.60
C TYR A 154 10.92 6.55 -8.08
N PRO A 155 12.17 6.42 -7.61
CA PRO A 155 13.41 6.52 -8.37
C PRO A 155 14.02 5.19 -8.84
N PHE A 156 13.47 4.04 -8.44
CA PHE A 156 13.97 2.72 -8.86
C PHE A 156 13.98 2.55 -10.39
N ARG A 157 13.12 3.32 -11.08
CA ARG A 157 13.07 3.49 -12.54
C ARG A 157 13.28 4.94 -12.96
N ASN A 158 14.53 5.30 -13.25
CA ASN A 158 14.90 6.60 -13.76
C ASN A 158 14.76 6.70 -15.29
N LYS A 159 13.61 7.23 -15.72
CA LYS A 159 13.28 7.50 -17.13
C LYS A 159 14.22 8.50 -17.81
N GLN A 160 14.86 9.41 -17.06
CA GLN A 160 15.80 10.40 -17.61
C GLN A 160 17.15 9.74 -17.93
N ALA A 161 17.69 8.99 -16.97
CA ALA A 161 18.91 8.19 -17.14
C ALA A 161 18.73 6.98 -18.08
N LYS A 162 17.48 6.66 -18.47
CA LYS A 162 17.07 5.47 -19.24
C LYS A 162 17.54 4.17 -18.57
N LYS A 163 17.36 4.12 -17.25
CA LYS A 163 17.81 3.05 -16.36
C LYS A 163 16.73 2.70 -15.36
N GLU A 164 16.74 1.45 -14.92
CA GLU A 164 15.91 0.93 -13.84
C GLU A 164 16.72 -0.15 -13.11
N LEU A 165 16.45 -0.33 -11.82
CA LEU A 165 16.90 -1.53 -11.13
C LEU A 165 16.10 -2.72 -11.66
N ASP A 166 16.77 -3.84 -11.93
CA ASP A 166 16.08 -5.09 -12.19
C ASP A 166 15.58 -5.76 -10.90
N ARG A 167 14.92 -6.90 -11.05
CA ARG A 167 14.29 -7.60 -9.92
C ARG A 167 15.36 -8.25 -9.05
N GLU A 168 16.34 -8.85 -9.69
CA GLU A 168 17.48 -9.52 -9.08
C GLU A 168 18.29 -8.53 -8.23
N GLN A 169 18.53 -7.32 -8.74
CA GLN A 169 19.13 -6.19 -8.02
C GLN A 169 18.33 -5.79 -6.77
N LEU A 170 17.02 -5.58 -6.89
CA LEU A 170 16.18 -5.24 -5.73
C LEU A 170 16.04 -6.41 -4.72
N GLN A 171 16.23 -7.65 -5.17
CA GLN A 171 16.30 -8.81 -4.29
C GLN A 171 17.65 -8.91 -3.56
N GLU A 172 18.76 -8.55 -4.20
CA GLU A 172 20.10 -8.48 -3.58
C GLU A 172 20.16 -7.36 -2.51
N ILE A 173 19.65 -6.17 -2.84
CA ILE A 173 19.53 -5.06 -1.87
C ILE A 173 18.59 -5.47 -0.73
N GLY A 174 17.47 -6.14 -1.04
CA GLY A 174 16.55 -6.66 -0.03
C GLY A 174 17.17 -7.73 0.88
N ASP A 175 18.05 -8.58 0.36
CA ASP A 175 18.83 -9.53 1.17
C ASP A 175 19.83 -8.83 2.07
N TYR A 176 20.47 -7.75 1.61
CA TYR A 176 21.33 -6.90 2.43
C TYR A 176 20.56 -6.28 3.60
N ILE A 177 19.37 -5.72 3.35
CA ILE A 177 18.47 -5.19 4.40
C ILE A 177 18.12 -6.28 5.44
N VAL A 178 17.83 -7.51 4.99
CA VAL A 178 17.53 -8.64 5.89
C VAL A 178 18.78 -9.08 6.68
N ALA A 179 19.97 -9.04 6.07
CA ALA A 179 21.23 -9.38 6.73
C ALA A 179 21.67 -8.37 7.81
N GLN A 180 21.19 -7.12 7.73
CA GLN A 180 21.33 -6.11 8.78
C GLN A 180 20.17 -6.13 9.81
N GLU A 181 19.31 -7.16 9.78
CA GLU A 181 18.08 -7.29 10.60
C GLU A 181 17.02 -6.17 10.39
N MET A 182 17.26 -5.23 9.47
CA MET A 182 16.38 -4.12 9.12
C MET A 182 15.18 -4.51 8.23
N GLY A 183 14.96 -5.80 7.97
CA GLY A 183 13.79 -6.29 7.25
C GLY A 183 13.60 -7.80 7.29
N ILE A 184 12.50 -8.27 6.70
CA ILE A 184 12.23 -9.71 6.51
C ILE A 184 11.43 -9.98 5.23
N TRP A 185 11.86 -10.96 4.44
CA TRP A 185 11.11 -11.45 3.29
C TRP A 185 9.82 -12.14 3.72
N TRP A 186 8.67 -11.65 3.25
CA TRP A 186 7.36 -12.21 3.56
C TRP A 186 7.08 -13.52 2.82
N ASP A 187 7.81 -13.79 1.73
CA ASP A 187 7.60 -14.96 0.87
C ASP A 187 8.90 -15.53 0.29
N LYS A 188 8.90 -16.84 0.01
CA LYS A 188 10.08 -17.59 -0.49
C LYS A 188 10.50 -17.24 -1.94
N LYS A 189 9.76 -16.39 -2.66
CA LYS A 189 10.11 -15.90 -4.00
C LYS A 189 10.64 -14.45 -3.97
N LYS A 190 10.78 -13.87 -2.77
CA LYS A 190 11.28 -12.51 -2.52
C LYS A 190 10.50 -11.46 -3.32
N ILE A 191 9.17 -11.50 -3.23
CA ILE A 191 8.27 -10.56 -3.90
C ILE A 191 7.89 -9.41 -2.97
N ARG A 192 7.75 -9.68 -1.66
CA ARG A 192 7.38 -8.69 -0.64
C ARG A 192 8.40 -8.64 0.50
N LEU A 193 8.96 -7.46 0.74
CA LEU A 193 9.91 -7.19 1.82
C LEU A 193 9.25 -6.32 2.89
N ARG A 194 9.25 -6.80 4.14
CA ARG A 194 8.89 -6.01 5.33
C ARG A 194 10.11 -5.18 5.74
N LEU A 195 9.94 -3.87 5.95
CA LEU A 195 11.02 -2.93 6.28
C LEU A 195 10.90 -2.36 7.70
N TYR A 196 11.91 -2.53 8.53
CA TYR A 196 11.96 -2.03 9.91
C TYR A 196 12.69 -0.68 9.99
N TRP A 197 12.14 0.34 9.31
CA TRP A 197 12.62 1.74 9.41
C TRP A 197 12.33 2.40 10.78
N ARG A 198 11.59 1.70 11.65
CA ARG A 198 11.55 1.86 13.11
C ARG A 198 11.46 0.47 13.74
N THR A 199 12.02 0.33 14.94
CA THR A 199 11.95 -0.90 15.74
C THR A 199 10.53 -1.15 16.25
N LEU A 200 10.23 -2.41 16.58
CA LEU A 200 8.95 -2.77 17.20
C LEU A 200 8.80 -2.20 18.63
N ASP A 201 9.92 -1.86 19.27
CA ASP A 201 9.96 -1.30 20.63
C ASP A 201 9.60 0.20 20.64
N GLU A 202 10.15 0.99 19.69
CA GLU A 202 9.70 2.37 19.45
C GLU A 202 8.21 2.44 19.08
N TRP A 203 7.71 1.48 18.28
CA TRP A 203 6.29 1.45 17.94
C TRP A 203 5.39 1.17 19.15
N ALA A 204 5.87 0.39 20.13
CA ALA A 204 5.16 0.18 21.39
C ALA A 204 5.02 1.49 22.18
N ASP A 205 6.11 2.28 22.27
CA ASP A 205 6.11 3.58 22.94
C ASP A 205 5.24 4.61 22.20
N ILE A 206 5.35 4.69 20.87
CA ILE A 206 4.60 5.61 20.02
C ILE A 206 3.07 5.36 20.12
N ILE A 207 2.64 4.09 20.09
CA ILE A 207 1.22 3.73 20.23
C ILE A 207 0.70 4.04 21.64
N TYR A 208 1.52 3.84 22.68
CA TYR A 208 1.16 4.19 24.05
C TYR A 208 1.07 5.71 24.27
N GLU A 209 2.04 6.47 23.80
CA GLU A 209 1.98 7.94 23.81
C GLU A 209 0.72 8.45 23.09
N TRP A 210 0.35 7.85 21.96
CA TRP A 210 -0.87 8.20 21.24
C TRP A 210 -2.15 7.91 22.02
N SER A 211 -2.25 6.77 22.73
CA SER A 211 -3.44 6.46 23.52
C SER A 211 -3.60 7.42 24.69
N ILE A 212 -2.50 7.86 25.32
CA ILE A 212 -2.51 8.93 26.33
C ILE A 212 -2.96 10.26 25.69
N LYS A 213 -2.33 10.70 24.60
CA LYS A 213 -2.60 11.99 23.94
C LYS A 213 -4.03 12.11 23.39
N THR A 214 -4.64 11.00 23.00
CA THR A 214 -6.03 10.93 22.51
C THR A 214 -7.06 10.66 23.61
N GLY A 215 -6.63 10.52 24.88
CA GLY A 215 -7.51 10.14 26.00
C GLY A 215 -7.94 8.67 26.00
N ARG A 216 -7.63 7.90 24.94
CA ARG A 216 -7.95 6.47 24.80
C ARG A 216 -7.29 5.59 25.85
N ALA A 217 -6.26 6.03 26.55
CA ALA A 217 -5.72 5.33 27.71
C ALA A 217 -6.69 5.30 28.92
N ALA A 218 -7.73 6.12 28.92
CA ALA A 218 -8.64 6.32 30.07
C ALA A 218 -10.09 5.91 29.77
N GLY A 219 -10.85 5.64 30.84
CA GLY A 219 -12.29 5.40 30.77
C GLY A 219 -12.68 4.12 30.02
N ALA A 220 -13.80 4.18 29.29
CA ALA A 220 -14.37 3.04 28.57
C ALA A 220 -13.63 2.72 27.26
N GLU A 221 -12.99 3.70 26.63
CA GLU A 221 -12.28 3.55 25.34
C GLU A 221 -10.93 2.84 25.47
N ARG A 222 -10.48 2.53 26.69
CA ARG A 222 -9.21 1.82 26.93
C ARG A 222 -9.13 0.45 26.29
N VAL A 223 -10.26 -0.18 25.99
CA VAL A 223 -10.34 -1.52 25.38
C VAL A 223 -10.48 -1.40 23.86
N MET A 224 -9.47 -1.83 23.10
CA MET A 224 -9.43 -1.73 21.64
C MET A 224 -9.04 -3.05 20.99
N THR A 225 -9.59 -3.36 19.81
CA THR A 225 -9.16 -4.49 19.00
C THR A 225 -7.92 -4.16 18.16
N THR A 226 -7.27 -5.17 17.60
CA THR A 226 -6.15 -4.96 16.68
C THR A 226 -6.54 -4.32 15.35
N ILE A 227 -7.84 -4.15 15.06
CA ILE A 227 -8.36 -3.46 13.87
C ILE A 227 -8.50 -1.96 14.19
N ASP A 228 -9.12 -1.62 15.32
CA ASP A 228 -9.34 -0.25 15.80
C ASP A 228 -8.03 0.57 15.86
N ILE A 229 -6.93 -0.07 16.26
CA ILE A 229 -5.58 0.52 16.31
C ILE A 229 -5.00 0.77 14.89
N GLN A 230 -5.41 -0.01 13.88
CA GLN A 230 -5.08 0.27 12.47
C GLN A 230 -6.02 1.32 11.86
N GLU A 231 -7.28 1.40 12.28
CA GLU A 231 -8.24 2.38 11.79
C GLU A 231 -8.00 3.81 12.33
N ALA A 232 -7.09 3.95 13.31
CA ALA A 232 -6.63 5.24 13.86
C ALA A 232 -6.01 6.23 12.86
N GLY A 233 -5.72 5.82 11.62
CA GLY A 233 -5.15 6.69 10.56
C GLY A 233 -3.72 7.16 10.83
N GLN A 234 -2.95 6.41 11.62
CA GLN A 234 -1.61 6.80 12.09
C GLN A 234 -0.50 6.07 11.33
N PRO A 235 0.79 6.44 11.49
CA PRO A 235 1.88 5.79 10.76
C PRO A 235 1.96 4.26 10.93
N TRP A 236 1.61 3.72 12.10
CA TRP A 236 1.59 2.27 12.32
C TRP A 236 0.40 1.54 11.69
N SER A 237 -0.59 2.25 11.13
CA SER A 237 -1.80 1.64 10.54
C SER A 237 -1.51 0.64 9.42
N THR A 238 -0.39 0.80 8.70
CA THR A 238 0.05 -0.11 7.63
C THR A 238 0.95 -1.27 8.13
N ILE A 239 1.27 -1.35 9.43
CA ILE A 239 2.02 -2.47 10.01
C ILE A 239 1.20 -3.76 9.91
N PRO A 240 1.77 -4.89 9.43
CA PRO A 240 1.03 -6.15 9.36
C PRO A 240 0.60 -6.66 10.74
N GLN A 241 -0.61 -7.23 10.82
CA GLN A 241 -1.19 -7.80 12.04
C GLN A 241 -0.29 -8.81 12.80
N ALA A 242 0.64 -9.48 12.12
CA ALA A 242 1.62 -10.36 12.75
C ALA A 242 2.69 -9.60 13.57
N ASP A 243 3.14 -8.43 13.08
CA ASP A 243 4.06 -7.56 13.80
C ASP A 243 3.35 -6.68 14.81
N LEU A 244 2.13 -6.23 14.52
CA LEU A 244 1.32 -5.49 15.48
C LEU A 244 1.08 -6.32 16.76
N LYS A 245 0.90 -7.64 16.64
CA LYS A 245 0.86 -8.55 17.81
C LYS A 245 2.20 -8.71 18.53
N ARG A 246 3.34 -8.56 17.85
CA ARG A 246 4.67 -8.54 18.50
C ARG A 246 4.84 -7.24 19.29
N ILE A 247 4.46 -6.10 18.71
CA ILE A 247 4.42 -4.80 19.39
C ILE A 247 3.53 -4.89 20.63
N PHE A 248 2.33 -5.48 20.53
CA PHE A 248 1.46 -5.64 21.69
C PHE A 248 2.01 -6.59 22.77
N ASN A 249 2.77 -7.63 22.45
CA ASN A 249 3.49 -8.39 23.48
C ASN A 249 4.58 -7.52 24.16
N ILE A 250 5.30 -6.69 23.41
CA ILE A 250 6.27 -5.73 24.00
C ILE A 250 5.55 -4.73 24.92
N MET A 251 4.35 -4.26 24.54
CA MET A 251 3.53 -3.37 25.38
C MET A 251 2.98 -4.06 26.64
N GLU A 252 2.70 -5.37 26.59
CA GLU A 252 2.35 -6.20 27.76
C GLU A 252 3.57 -6.34 28.68
N ASP A 253 4.75 -6.65 28.13
CA ASP A 253 6.01 -6.76 28.88
C ASP A 253 6.46 -5.42 29.50
N LYS A 254 6.20 -4.28 28.82
CA LYS A 254 6.40 -2.91 29.33
C LYS A 254 5.32 -2.46 30.34
N GLY A 255 4.23 -3.22 30.51
CA GLY A 255 3.12 -2.88 31.41
C GLY A 255 2.18 -1.79 30.90
N TYR A 256 2.23 -1.45 29.61
CA TYR A 256 1.37 -0.44 28.96
C TYR A 256 -0.04 -0.96 28.64
N ILE A 257 -0.19 -2.29 28.49
CA ILE A 257 -1.47 -2.93 28.19
C ILE A 257 -1.66 -4.24 28.97
N GLU A 258 -2.93 -4.63 29.13
CA GLU A 258 -3.36 -5.99 29.45
C GLU A 258 -4.10 -6.61 28.24
N TRP A 259 -4.07 -7.94 28.08
CA TRP A 259 -4.90 -8.59 27.05
C TRP A 259 -6.30 -8.86 27.58
N ALA A 260 -7.28 -8.12 27.06
CA ALA A 260 -8.69 -8.27 27.42
C ALA A 260 -9.29 -9.63 27.00
N ASN A 261 -8.59 -10.46 26.20
CA ASN A 261 -9.07 -11.80 25.86
C ASN A 261 -7.97 -12.87 25.67
N LYS A 262 -8.36 -14.14 25.86
CA LYS A 262 -7.51 -15.34 25.68
C LYS A 262 -7.02 -15.58 24.24
N LYS A 263 -7.56 -14.86 23.25
CA LYS A 263 -7.17 -14.98 21.83
C LYS A 263 -6.04 -14.02 21.44
N LYS A 264 -5.59 -13.15 22.36
CA LYS A 264 -4.65 -12.05 22.12
C LYS A 264 -4.99 -11.30 20.83
N ASN A 265 -6.19 -10.73 20.78
CA ASN A 265 -6.67 -9.87 19.69
C ASN A 265 -7.47 -8.63 20.15
N VAL A 266 -7.62 -8.44 21.46
CA VAL A 266 -8.19 -7.24 22.08
C VAL A 266 -7.26 -6.86 23.24
N ILE A 267 -6.79 -5.63 23.22
CA ILE A 267 -5.93 -5.03 24.24
C ILE A 267 -6.76 -4.11 25.13
N ALA A 268 -6.30 -3.87 26.35
CA ALA A 268 -6.77 -2.77 27.17
C ALA A 268 -5.58 -1.96 27.67
N PHE A 269 -5.59 -0.64 27.46
CA PHE A 269 -4.55 0.24 27.98
C PHE A 269 -4.58 0.33 29.51
N ILE A 270 -3.39 0.48 30.08
CA ILE A 270 -3.12 0.67 31.51
C ILE A 270 -2.63 2.12 31.70
N PHE A 271 -2.94 2.72 32.85
CA PHE A 271 -2.56 4.07 33.27
C PHE A 271 -2.38 4.10 34.79
#